data_AF-A0A3F2RMF9-F1
#
_entry.id   AF-A0A3F2RMF9-F1
#
_cell.length_a   1.000
_cell.length_b   1.000
_cell.length_c   1.000
_cell.angle_alpha   90.00
_cell.angle_beta   90.00
_cell.angle_gamma   90.00
#
_symmetry.space_group_name_H-M   'P 1'
#
loop_
_entity.id
_entity.type
_entity.pdbx_description
1 polymer ?
#
loop_
_entity_poly.entity_id
_entity_poly.type
_entity_poly.pdbx_seq_one_letter_code
_entity_poly.pdbx_strand_id
1 'polypeptide(L)'
;MLFPALHSEVFLQQKIEAAERAQAQALSTRYVSTYALSEATFDLNERSEIKTQLRSQFRKLLEVAIAEASSSSTAGSATSGLLTWINPLEYINARMLSCFERLPLISSLDYTNSDGADVNELEDIMDDEEEEAQRNLVHLEVLVPHLAADLRVLQRKLADNERILRPLQQRFRQLQRDAQLARVEVEEAQLFKDRLADQLLQIMLASEKLKNERMQQLFAEVDRG
;
A
#
# COMPACT_ATOMS: atom_id res chain seq x y z
N MET A 1 -18.74 -52.92 28.08
CA MET A 1 -19.33 -51.80 27.32
C MET A 1 -18.23 -50.81 26.93
N LEU A 2 -17.45 -51.09 25.88
CA LEU A 2 -16.33 -50.24 25.38
C LEU A 2 -16.68 -49.48 24.09
N PHE A 3 -17.87 -49.69 23.54
CA PHE A 3 -18.29 -49.18 22.23
C PHE A 3 -18.52 -47.66 22.10
N PRO A 4 -18.98 -46.90 23.13
CA PRO A 4 -19.27 -45.47 22.91
C PRO A 4 -18.00 -44.62 22.71
N ALA A 5 -16.86 -45.00 23.32
CA ALA A 5 -15.60 -44.24 23.22
C ALA A 5 -14.93 -44.36 21.83
N LEU A 6 -14.97 -45.55 21.22
CA LEU A 6 -14.42 -45.78 19.89
C LEU A 6 -15.18 -45.00 18.80
N HIS A 7 -16.50 -44.88 18.93
CA HIS A 7 -17.29 -44.07 18.01
C HIS A 7 -16.99 -42.57 18.13
N SER A 8 -16.75 -42.05 19.34
CA SER A 8 -16.35 -40.65 19.53
C SER A 8 -14.95 -40.34 19.00
N GLU A 9 -14.00 -41.27 19.14
CA GLU A 9 -12.62 -41.11 18.63
C GLU A 9 -12.60 -41.08 17.09
N VAL A 10 -13.28 -42.02 16.42
CA VAL A 10 -13.35 -42.06 14.95
C VAL A 10 -14.07 -40.83 14.37
N PHE A 11 -15.14 -40.38 15.01
CA PHE A 11 -15.86 -39.17 14.59
C PHE A 11 -15.01 -37.91 14.72
N LEU A 12 -14.22 -37.78 15.79
CA LEU A 12 -13.29 -36.66 15.96
C LEU A 12 -12.14 -36.70 14.97
N GLN A 13 -11.60 -37.89 14.67
CA GLN A 13 -10.57 -38.05 13.63
C GLN A 13 -11.08 -37.57 12.27
N GLN A 14 -12.29 -37.96 11.87
CA GLN A 14 -12.91 -37.48 10.61
C GLN A 14 -13.10 -35.95 10.60
N LYS A 15 -13.47 -35.35 11.75
CA LYS A 15 -13.55 -33.89 11.88
C LYS A 15 -12.20 -33.20 11.78
N ILE A 16 -11.15 -33.80 12.35
CA ILE A 16 -9.78 -33.28 12.25
C ILE A 16 -9.32 -33.32 10.79
N GLU A 17 -9.52 -34.44 10.09
CA GLU A 17 -9.17 -34.53 8.66
C GLU A 17 -9.93 -33.49 7.81
N ALA A 18 -11.21 -33.25 8.10
CA ALA A 18 -11.98 -32.21 7.44
C ALA A 18 -11.43 -30.80 7.74
N ALA A 19 -11.06 -30.53 8.99
CA ALA A 19 -10.42 -29.29 9.41
C ALA A 19 -9.05 -29.08 8.74
N GLU A 20 -8.27 -30.14 8.56
CA GLU A 20 -6.98 -30.10 7.84
C GLU A 20 -7.16 -29.76 6.37
N ARG A 21 -8.16 -30.33 5.70
CA ARG A 21 -8.48 -29.96 4.31
C ARG A 21 -8.91 -28.49 4.22
N ALA A 22 -9.75 -28.02 5.14
CA ALA A 22 -10.18 -26.62 5.18
C ALA A 22 -9.01 -25.67 5.44
N GLN A 23 -8.10 -26.04 6.35
CA GLN A 23 -6.87 -25.29 6.61
C GLN A 23 -5.97 -25.23 5.38
N ALA A 24 -5.77 -26.35 4.69
CA ALA A 24 -4.96 -26.40 3.47
C ALA A 24 -5.56 -25.52 2.36
N GLN A 25 -6.90 -25.49 2.24
CA GLN A 25 -7.60 -24.60 1.33
C GLN A 25 -7.40 -23.13 1.71
N ALA A 26 -7.56 -22.76 2.98
CA ALA A 26 -7.32 -21.40 3.46
C ALA A 26 -5.86 -20.96 3.28
N LEU A 27 -4.90 -21.87 3.45
CA LEU A 27 -3.49 -21.58 3.16
C LEU A 27 -3.27 -21.33 1.67
N SER A 28 -3.89 -22.14 0.81
CA SER A 28 -3.85 -21.93 -0.64
C SER A 28 -4.42 -20.58 -1.04
N THR A 29 -5.59 -20.18 -0.51
CA THR A 29 -6.18 -18.87 -0.80
C THR A 29 -5.29 -17.74 -0.31
N ARG A 30 -4.71 -17.86 0.89
CA ARG A 30 -3.72 -16.91 1.41
C ARG A 30 -2.53 -16.77 0.46
N TYR A 31 -1.95 -17.86 -0.04
CA TYR A 31 -0.83 -17.79 -0.97
C TYR A 31 -1.19 -17.03 -2.25
N VAL A 32 -2.36 -17.32 -2.84
CA VAL A 32 -2.86 -16.61 -4.03
C VAL A 32 -3.02 -15.12 -3.74
N SER A 33 -3.66 -14.75 -2.63
CA SER A 33 -3.84 -13.34 -2.24
C SER A 33 -2.51 -12.63 -1.99
N THR A 34 -1.55 -13.29 -1.33
CA THR A 34 -0.22 -12.71 -1.10
C THR A 34 0.58 -12.53 -2.39
N TYR A 35 0.47 -13.47 -3.33
CA TYR A 35 1.13 -13.34 -4.63
C TYR A 35 0.53 -12.19 -5.45
N ALA A 36 -0.79 -12.13 -5.55
CA ALA A 36 -1.50 -11.05 -6.21
C ALA A 36 -1.18 -9.67 -5.59
N LEU A 37 -1.07 -9.60 -4.26
CA LEU A 37 -0.64 -8.39 -3.55
C LEU A 37 0.79 -8.00 -3.90
N SER A 38 1.71 -8.97 -3.98
CA SER A 38 3.11 -8.69 -4.35
C SER A 38 3.24 -8.16 -5.78
N GLU A 39 2.48 -8.72 -6.73
CA GLU A 39 2.41 -8.26 -8.12
C GLU A 39 1.86 -6.83 -8.18
N ALA A 40 0.74 -6.57 -7.50
CA ALA A 40 0.17 -5.21 -7.42
C ALA A 40 1.11 -4.20 -6.74
N THR A 41 1.93 -4.66 -5.78
CA THR A 41 2.95 -3.81 -5.14
C THR A 41 4.02 -3.40 -6.14
N PHE A 42 4.49 -4.35 -6.95
CA PHE A 42 5.50 -4.09 -7.97
C PHE A 42 4.98 -3.10 -9.03
N ASP A 43 3.78 -3.36 -9.57
CA ASP A 43 3.15 -2.49 -10.56
C ASP A 43 2.93 -1.06 -10.02
N LEU A 44 2.49 -0.93 -8.76
CA LEU A 44 2.29 0.36 -8.12
C LEU A 44 3.62 1.09 -7.96
N ASN A 45 4.66 0.39 -7.49
CA ASN A 45 5.98 0.98 -7.31
C ASN A 45 6.55 1.47 -8.64
N GLU A 46 6.54 0.64 -9.69
CA GLU A 46 7.00 1.03 -11.03
C GLU A 46 6.27 2.28 -11.54
N ARG A 47 4.94 2.33 -11.41
CA ARG A 47 4.16 3.47 -11.88
C ARG A 47 4.40 4.73 -11.05
N SER A 48 4.60 4.58 -9.75
CA SER A 48 4.96 5.69 -8.86
C SER A 48 6.35 6.25 -9.17
N GLU A 49 7.32 5.40 -9.48
CA GLU A 49 8.65 5.80 -9.93
C GLU A 49 8.57 6.55 -11.26
N ILE A 50 7.79 6.05 -12.23
CA ILE A 50 7.56 6.77 -13.49
C ILE A 50 6.94 8.15 -13.24
N LYS A 51 5.95 8.26 -12.34
CA LYS A 51 5.33 9.54 -11.98
C LYS A 51 6.37 10.52 -11.42
N THR A 52 7.21 10.08 -10.48
CA THR A 52 8.27 10.94 -9.90
C THR A 52 9.31 11.36 -10.94
N GLN A 53 9.73 10.45 -11.83
CA GLN A 53 10.65 10.75 -12.92
C GLN A 53 10.06 11.78 -13.90
N LEU A 54 8.82 11.58 -14.36
CA LEU A 54 8.13 12.50 -15.27
C LEU A 54 7.97 13.89 -14.63
N ARG A 55 7.62 13.96 -13.34
CA ARG A 55 7.56 15.23 -12.60
C ARG A 55 8.92 15.91 -12.49
N SER A 56 9.99 15.15 -12.29
CA SER A 56 11.35 15.70 -12.28
C SER A 56 11.75 16.27 -13.64
N GLN A 57 11.39 15.57 -14.73
CA GLN A 57 11.64 16.04 -16.10
C GLN A 57 10.84 17.30 -16.40
N PHE A 58 9.57 17.32 -16.00
CA PHE A 58 8.69 18.46 -16.17
C PHE A 58 9.25 19.70 -15.46
N ARG A 59 9.64 19.58 -14.18
CA ARG A 59 10.22 20.70 -13.42
C ARG A 59 11.51 21.22 -14.05
N LYS A 60 12.43 20.34 -14.45
CA LYS A 60 13.68 20.73 -15.12
C LYS A 60 13.42 21.46 -16.44
N LEU A 61 12.49 20.95 -17.25
CA LEU A 61 12.18 21.56 -18.54
C LEU A 61 11.45 22.90 -18.36
N LEU A 62 10.62 23.01 -17.33
CA LEU A 62 9.96 24.27 -16.96
C LEU A 62 10.98 25.34 -16.54
N GLU A 63 11.98 24.96 -15.73
CA GLU A 63 13.07 25.87 -15.35
C GLU A 63 13.87 26.35 -16.57
N VAL A 64 14.20 25.45 -17.50
CA VAL A 64 14.89 25.80 -18.76
C VAL A 64 14.03 26.74 -19.61
N ALA A 65 12.73 26.46 -19.74
CA ALA A 65 11.81 27.30 -20.50
C ALA A 65 11.68 28.71 -19.92
N ILE A 66 11.63 28.82 -18.59
CA ILE A 66 11.61 30.11 -17.89
C ILE A 66 12.93 30.86 -18.11
N ALA A 67 14.08 30.18 -18.01
CA ALA A 67 15.39 30.80 -18.23
C ALA A 67 15.58 31.30 -19.67
N GLU A 68 15.10 30.53 -20.66
CA GLU A 68 15.15 30.91 -22.07
C GLU A 68 14.20 32.07 -22.39
N ALA A 69 12.96 32.02 -21.90
CA ALA A 69 12.00 33.11 -22.02
C ALA A 69 12.54 34.42 -21.42
N SER A 70 13.19 34.33 -20.26
CA SER A 70 13.79 35.47 -19.56
C SER A 70 15.01 36.04 -20.31
N SER A 71 15.81 35.18 -20.93
CA SER A 71 17.01 35.57 -21.68
C SER A 71 16.69 36.16 -23.07
N SER A 72 15.64 35.65 -23.72
CA SER A 72 15.13 36.19 -25.00
C SER A 72 14.54 37.59 -24.84
N SER A 73 13.93 37.86 -23.68
CA SER A 73 13.44 39.20 -23.29
C SER A 73 14.54 40.26 -23.20
N THR A 74 15.78 39.86 -22.87
CA THR A 74 16.93 40.78 -22.75
C THR A 74 17.67 41.06 -24.06
N ALA A 75 17.54 40.21 -25.08
CA ALA A 75 18.21 40.41 -26.38
C ALA A 75 17.43 41.31 -27.36
N GLY A 76 16.14 41.56 -27.08
CA GLY A 76 15.21 42.27 -27.98
C GLY A 76 14.71 43.63 -27.49
N SER A 77 15.32 44.25 -26.48
CA SER A 77 14.90 45.58 -26.00
C SER A 77 15.44 46.71 -26.88
N ALA A 78 14.93 46.76 -28.11
CA ALA A 78 14.92 47.95 -28.94
C ALA A 78 13.67 47.99 -29.85
N THR A 79 12.49 47.54 -29.39
CA THR A 79 11.20 47.99 -29.95
C THR A 79 10.02 47.68 -29.02
N SER A 80 9.48 48.74 -28.42
CA SER A 80 8.06 49.03 -28.13
C SER A 80 7.05 47.88 -28.07
N GLY A 81 6.41 47.69 -26.90
CA GLY A 81 4.99 47.32 -26.84
C GLY A 81 4.57 46.00 -26.20
N LEU A 82 5.43 45.28 -25.46
CA LEU A 82 5.00 44.09 -24.71
C LEU A 82 4.89 44.40 -23.21
N LEU A 83 3.70 44.11 -22.69
CA LEU A 83 3.28 44.22 -21.30
C LEU A 83 4.44 43.88 -20.36
N THR A 84 4.98 44.94 -19.77
CA THR A 84 5.85 44.88 -18.59
C THR A 84 5.27 43.86 -17.64
N TRP A 85 6.05 42.82 -17.38
CA TRP A 85 5.96 41.99 -16.19
C TRP A 85 5.52 42.89 -15.05
N ILE A 86 4.30 42.71 -14.56
CA ILE A 86 3.80 43.45 -13.42
C ILE A 86 4.67 42.95 -12.25
N ASN A 87 5.72 43.71 -11.97
CA ASN A 87 6.75 43.48 -10.97
C ASN A 87 7.47 42.12 -11.01
N PRO A 88 8.53 41.95 -11.84
CA PRO A 88 9.44 40.81 -11.71
C PRO A 88 10.10 40.76 -10.31
N LEU A 89 10.23 41.90 -9.64
CA LEU A 89 10.70 41.99 -8.25
C LEU A 89 9.67 41.46 -7.24
N GLU A 90 8.36 41.55 -7.49
CA GLU A 90 7.35 40.92 -6.61
C GLU A 90 7.35 39.41 -6.78
N TYR A 91 7.50 38.90 -8.00
CA TYR A 91 7.63 37.46 -8.24
C TYR A 91 8.91 36.89 -7.61
N ILE A 92 10.05 37.58 -7.78
CA ILE A 92 11.32 37.17 -7.16
C ILE A 92 11.25 37.32 -5.63
N ASN A 93 10.64 38.39 -5.11
CA ASN A 93 10.46 38.57 -3.67
C ASN A 93 9.49 37.55 -3.08
N ALA A 94 8.38 37.22 -3.75
CA ALA A 94 7.44 36.20 -3.31
C ALA A 94 8.07 34.80 -3.36
N ARG A 95 8.88 34.51 -4.38
CA ARG A 95 9.63 33.26 -4.46
C ARG A 95 10.73 33.18 -3.41
N MET A 96 11.47 34.26 -3.15
CA MET A 96 12.42 34.31 -2.03
C MET A 96 11.73 34.16 -0.68
N LEU A 97 10.61 34.87 -0.45
CA LEU A 97 9.77 34.72 0.75
C LEU A 97 9.29 33.27 0.92
N SER A 98 8.81 32.63 -0.15
CA SER A 98 8.41 31.22 -0.11
C SER A 98 9.57 30.27 0.19
N CYS A 99 10.78 30.58 -0.28
CA CYS A 99 11.98 29.82 0.07
C CYS A 99 12.40 30.04 1.53
N PHE A 100 12.14 31.22 2.10
CA PHE A 100 12.36 31.50 3.53
C PHE A 100 11.27 30.90 4.43
N GLU A 101 10.03 30.76 3.95
CA GLU A 101 8.93 30.05 4.62
C GLU A 101 9.11 28.52 4.54
N ARG A 102 9.72 28.02 3.46
CA ARG A 102 10.08 26.61 3.26
C ARG A 102 11.47 26.23 3.80
N LEU A 103 12.20 27.16 4.43
CA LEU A 103 13.35 26.78 5.26
C LEU A 103 12.79 25.92 6.40
N PRO A 104 13.32 24.70 6.60
CA PRO A 104 12.87 23.90 7.71
C PRO A 104 13.20 24.68 8.98
N LEU A 105 12.18 25.05 9.75
CA LEU A 105 12.35 25.26 11.18
C LEU A 105 12.91 23.92 11.69
N ILE A 106 14.24 23.83 11.82
CA ILE A 106 14.99 22.62 12.20
C ILE A 106 14.74 22.26 13.67
N SER A 107 13.52 22.47 14.17
CA SER A 107 13.13 22.32 15.57
C SER A 107 11.92 21.42 15.80
N SER A 108 11.35 20.77 14.78
CA SER A 108 10.29 19.77 15.04
C SER A 108 10.30 18.54 14.14
N LEU A 109 11.44 18.23 13.51
CA LEU A 109 11.62 16.98 12.79
C LEU A 109 12.14 15.88 13.74
N ASP A 110 11.43 15.66 14.85
CA ASP A 110 11.49 14.37 15.57
C ASP A 110 10.61 13.39 14.79
N TYR A 111 11.10 12.98 13.62
CA TYR A 111 10.47 11.99 12.74
C TYR A 111 10.83 10.59 13.23
N THR A 112 10.33 10.23 14.40
CA THR A 112 10.12 8.82 14.74
C THR A 112 8.75 8.71 15.37
N ASN A 113 7.84 8.01 14.68
CA ASN A 113 6.52 7.59 15.14
C ASN A 113 5.41 8.66 15.07
N SER A 114 4.86 8.90 13.87
CA SER A 114 3.42 9.13 13.80
C SER A 114 2.84 8.46 12.55
N ASP A 115 2.18 7.35 12.82
CA ASP A 115 1.13 6.77 12.01
C ASP A 115 0.12 7.87 11.64
N GLY A 116 -0.07 8.14 10.33
CA GLY A 116 -1.11 9.06 9.86
C GLY A 116 -0.68 10.50 9.51
N ALA A 117 0.46 10.70 8.82
CA ALA A 117 0.63 11.92 8.04
C ALA A 117 -0.44 11.94 6.93
N ASP A 118 -1.35 12.91 7.03
CA ASP A 118 -2.56 13.04 6.23
C ASP A 118 -2.20 13.17 4.74
N VAL A 119 -2.53 12.14 3.96
CA VAL A 119 -2.26 12.09 2.51
C VAL A 119 -2.92 13.27 1.78
N ASN A 120 -3.96 13.86 2.38
CA ASN A 120 -4.62 15.06 1.89
C ASN A 120 -3.71 16.30 1.85
N GLU A 121 -2.87 16.53 2.86
CA GLU A 121 -2.04 17.75 2.92
C GLU A 121 -0.93 17.73 1.85
N LEU A 122 -0.48 16.53 1.46
CA LEU A 122 0.45 16.35 0.33
C LEU A 122 -0.25 16.41 -1.04
N GLU A 123 -1.51 16.00 -1.14
CA GLU A 123 -2.32 16.17 -2.36
C GLU A 123 -2.68 17.64 -2.59
N ASP A 124 -3.02 18.39 -1.55
CA ASP A 124 -3.37 19.82 -1.64
C ASP A 124 -2.18 20.68 -2.11
N ILE A 125 -0.96 20.42 -1.62
CA ILE A 125 0.26 21.11 -2.09
C ILE A 125 0.58 20.76 -3.56
N MET A 126 0.16 19.58 -4.03
CA MET A 126 0.42 19.13 -5.40
C MET A 126 -0.56 19.72 -6.42
N ASP A 127 -1.81 19.97 -6.04
CA ASP A 127 -2.80 20.61 -6.91
C ASP A 127 -2.43 22.08 -7.19
N ASP A 128 -1.90 22.78 -6.17
CA ASP A 128 -1.43 24.17 -6.32
C ASP A 128 -0.25 24.29 -7.30
N GLU A 129 0.71 23.35 -7.27
CA GLU A 129 1.84 23.31 -8.21
C GLU A 129 1.40 23.01 -9.65
N GLU A 130 0.38 22.17 -9.84
CA GLU A 130 -0.17 21.85 -11.15
C GLU A 130 -0.97 23.04 -11.74
N GLU A 131 -1.71 23.78 -10.92
CA GLU A 131 -2.36 25.02 -11.33
C GLU A 131 -1.35 26.11 -11.74
N GLU A 132 -0.30 26.31 -10.96
CA GLU A 132 0.75 27.28 -11.26
C GLU A 132 1.49 26.91 -12.55
N ALA A 133 1.80 25.62 -12.75
CA ALA A 133 2.38 25.11 -13.98
C ALA A 133 1.49 25.33 -15.20
N GLN A 134 0.17 25.20 -15.05
CA GLN A 134 -0.80 25.44 -16.12
C GLN A 134 -0.86 26.90 -16.53
N ARG A 135 -0.79 27.82 -15.56
CA ARG A 135 -0.74 29.28 -15.82
C ARG A 135 0.57 29.65 -16.52
N ASN A 136 1.69 29.12 -16.05
CA ASN A 136 3.02 29.35 -16.65
C ASN A 136 3.11 28.84 -18.09
N LEU A 137 2.47 27.72 -18.40
CA LEU A 137 2.42 27.14 -19.75
C LEU A 137 1.82 28.09 -20.78
N VAL A 138 0.71 28.77 -20.47
CA VAL A 138 0.05 29.72 -21.38
C VAL A 138 0.99 30.87 -21.76
N HIS A 139 1.79 31.36 -20.81
CA HIS A 139 2.78 32.40 -21.05
C HIS A 139 3.97 31.87 -21.86
N LEU A 140 4.45 30.67 -21.56
CA LEU A 140 5.57 30.03 -22.26
C LEU A 140 5.22 29.66 -23.71
N GLU A 141 3.96 29.41 -24.04
CA GLU A 141 3.53 29.16 -25.43
C GLU A 141 3.80 30.32 -26.38
N VAL A 142 3.74 31.55 -25.86
CA VAL A 142 3.99 32.75 -26.65
C VAL A 142 5.50 33.03 -26.75
N LEU A 143 6.24 32.81 -25.66
CA LEU A 143 7.66 33.17 -25.56
C LEU A 143 8.60 32.09 -26.08
N VAL A 144 8.31 30.82 -25.78
CA VAL A 144 9.13 29.66 -26.13
C VAL A 144 8.23 28.49 -26.56
N PRO A 145 7.60 28.58 -27.75
CA PRO A 145 6.56 27.65 -28.19
C PRO A 145 7.03 26.19 -28.31
N HIS A 146 8.30 25.97 -28.62
CA HIS A 146 8.87 24.63 -28.77
C HIS A 146 9.00 23.92 -27.41
N LEU A 147 9.53 24.59 -26.38
CA LEU A 147 9.59 24.04 -25.01
C LEU A 147 8.20 23.91 -24.38
N ALA A 148 7.27 24.82 -24.67
CA ALA A 148 5.89 24.71 -24.22
C ALA A 148 5.18 23.48 -24.84
N ALA A 149 5.48 23.13 -26.08
CA ALA A 149 4.98 21.90 -26.70
C ALA A 149 5.53 20.65 -26.00
N ASP A 150 6.81 20.63 -25.64
CA ASP A 150 7.44 19.53 -24.92
C ASP A 150 6.90 19.38 -23.48
N LEU A 151 6.67 20.50 -22.78
CA LEU A 151 6.01 20.50 -21.47
C LEU A 151 4.60 19.90 -21.54
N ARG A 152 3.82 20.23 -22.58
CA ARG A 152 2.49 19.65 -22.79
C ARG A 152 2.53 18.15 -23.07
N VAL A 153 3.55 17.67 -23.79
CA VAL A 153 3.76 16.23 -24.00
C VAL A 153 4.03 15.54 -22.67
N LEU A 154 4.88 16.11 -21.81
CA LEU A 154 5.15 15.58 -20.47
C LEU A 154 3.90 15.61 -19.58
N GLN A 155 3.09 16.67 -19.66
CA GLN A 155 1.82 16.77 -18.94
C GLN A 155 0.82 15.68 -19.34
N ARG A 156 0.68 15.40 -20.64
CA ARG A 156 -0.15 14.29 -21.11
C ARG A 156 0.35 12.95 -20.59
N LYS A 157 1.68 12.72 -20.62
CA LYS A 157 2.29 11.50 -20.08
C LYS A 157 2.04 11.35 -18.57
N LEU A 158 2.08 12.45 -17.81
CA LEU A 158 1.73 12.46 -16.39
C LEU A 158 0.25 12.11 -16.19
N ALA A 159 -0.66 12.78 -16.88
CA ALA A 159 -2.09 12.51 -16.80
C ALA A 159 -2.45 11.06 -17.18
N ASP A 160 -1.81 10.51 -18.22
CA ASP A 160 -1.99 9.13 -18.64
C ASP A 160 -1.44 8.14 -17.59
N ASN A 161 -0.30 8.44 -16.98
CA ASN A 161 0.24 7.64 -15.88
C ASN A 161 -0.70 7.68 -14.66
N GLU A 162 -1.28 8.82 -14.32
CA GLU A 162 -2.22 8.96 -13.20
C GLU A 162 -3.53 8.21 -13.41
N ARG A 163 -4.04 8.21 -14.64
CA ARG A 163 -5.21 7.39 -15.04
C ARG A 163 -4.95 5.90 -14.82
N ILE A 164 -3.71 5.45 -14.94
CA ILE A 164 -3.29 4.06 -14.68
C ILE A 164 -3.04 3.84 -13.18
N LEU A 165 -2.45 4.81 -12.47
CA LEU A 165 -2.15 4.71 -11.04
C LEU A 165 -3.40 4.59 -10.18
N ARG A 166 -4.44 5.38 -10.43
CA ARG A 166 -5.69 5.37 -9.62
C ARG A 166 -6.32 3.97 -9.50
N PRO A 167 -6.59 3.24 -10.60
CA PRO A 167 -7.15 1.90 -10.49
C PRO A 167 -6.18 0.90 -9.85
N LEU A 168 -4.86 1.05 -10.05
CA LEU A 168 -3.86 0.21 -9.38
C LEU A 168 -3.86 0.42 -7.87
N GLN A 169 -3.94 1.66 -7.39
CA GLN A 169 -4.06 1.98 -5.96
C GLN A 169 -5.35 1.42 -5.35
N GLN A 170 -6.48 1.52 -6.07
CA GLN A 170 -7.74 0.93 -5.63
C GLN A 170 -7.64 -0.61 -5.53
N ARG A 171 -7.10 -1.25 -6.58
CA ARG A 171 -6.87 -2.70 -6.61
C ARG A 171 -5.91 -3.13 -5.51
N PHE A 172 -4.85 -2.39 -5.26
CA PHE A 172 -3.90 -2.66 -4.18
C PHE A 172 -4.58 -2.63 -2.80
N ARG A 173 -5.39 -1.60 -2.52
CA ARG A 173 -6.15 -1.51 -1.26
C ARG A 173 -7.13 -2.67 -1.10
N GLN A 174 -7.77 -3.10 -2.19
CA GLN A 174 -8.66 -4.27 -2.17
C GLN A 174 -7.88 -5.54 -1.86
N LEU A 175 -6.80 -5.82 -2.62
CA LEU A 175 -5.96 -7.00 -2.40
C LEU A 175 -5.33 -7.03 -0.99
N GLN A 176 -5.02 -5.87 -0.43
CA GLN A 176 -4.54 -5.75 0.95
C GLN A 176 -5.58 -6.23 1.95
N ARG A 177 -6.85 -5.86 1.78
CA ARG A 177 -7.95 -6.36 2.61
C ARG A 177 -8.14 -7.86 2.41
N ASP A 178 -8.15 -8.32 1.16
CA ASP A 178 -8.34 -9.73 0.83
C ASP A 178 -7.22 -10.61 1.41
N ALA A 179 -5.97 -10.13 1.39
CA ALA A 179 -4.84 -10.82 2.00
C ALA A 179 -4.93 -10.83 3.54
N GLN A 180 -5.44 -9.76 4.16
CA GLN A 180 -5.70 -9.72 5.61
C GLN A 180 -6.81 -10.69 5.99
N LEU A 181 -7.92 -10.73 5.25
CA LEU A 181 -9.01 -11.67 5.49
C LEU A 181 -8.53 -13.12 5.35
N ALA A 182 -7.83 -13.44 4.26
CA ALA A 182 -7.28 -14.79 4.06
C ALA A 182 -6.29 -15.20 5.17
N ARG A 183 -5.56 -14.24 5.76
CA ARG A 183 -4.71 -14.49 6.93
C ARG A 183 -5.55 -14.85 8.15
N VAL A 184 -6.60 -14.09 8.44
CA VAL A 184 -7.52 -14.37 9.56
C VAL A 184 -8.18 -15.73 9.39
N GLU A 185 -8.64 -16.08 8.18
CA GLU A 185 -9.24 -17.38 7.89
C GLU A 185 -8.30 -18.55 8.18
N VAL A 186 -7.00 -18.42 7.84
CA VAL A 186 -5.98 -19.43 8.18
C VAL A 186 -5.79 -19.54 9.68
N GLU A 187 -5.72 -18.41 10.39
CA GLU A 187 -5.56 -18.36 11.83
C GLU A 187 -6.77 -19.01 12.55
N GLU A 188 -7.99 -18.72 12.10
CA GLU A 188 -9.21 -19.34 12.61
C GLU A 188 -9.29 -20.84 12.34
N ALA A 189 -8.94 -21.27 11.12
CA ALA A 189 -8.90 -22.69 10.76
C ALA A 189 -7.87 -23.47 11.60
N GLN A 190 -6.69 -22.88 11.84
CA GLN A 190 -5.67 -23.44 12.71
C GLN A 190 -6.16 -23.57 14.16
N LEU A 191 -6.75 -22.50 14.72
CA LEU A 191 -7.30 -22.53 16.08
C LEU A 191 -8.42 -23.56 16.24
N PHE A 192 -9.27 -23.73 15.22
CA PHE A 192 -10.30 -24.76 15.21
C PHE A 192 -9.70 -26.16 15.23
N LYS A 193 -8.68 -26.41 14.40
CA LYS A 193 -7.95 -27.68 14.38
C LYS A 193 -7.32 -27.98 15.74
N ASP A 194 -6.66 -27.01 16.35
CA ASP A 194 -6.00 -27.18 17.65
C ASP A 194 -7.00 -27.56 18.75
N ARG A 195 -8.17 -26.90 18.78
CA ARG A 195 -9.26 -27.26 19.71
C ARG A 195 -9.78 -28.68 19.51
N LEU A 196 -9.87 -29.17 18.27
CA LEU A 196 -10.27 -30.55 18.00
C LEU A 196 -9.20 -31.55 18.46
N ALA A 197 -7.92 -31.21 18.28
CA ALA A 197 -6.80 -32.02 18.75
C ALA A 197 -6.80 -32.14 20.29
N ASP A 198 -7.05 -31.03 20.99
CA ASP A 198 -7.17 -31.00 22.45
C ASP A 198 -8.34 -31.87 22.94
N GLN A 199 -9.50 -31.81 22.27
CA GLN A 199 -10.65 -32.65 22.59
C GLN A 199 -10.36 -34.14 22.39
N LEU A 200 -9.68 -34.50 21.30
CA LEU A 200 -9.28 -35.89 21.05
C LEU A 200 -8.32 -36.38 22.14
N LEU A 201 -7.32 -35.56 22.50
CA LEU A 201 -6.36 -35.88 23.55
C LEU A 201 -7.05 -36.10 24.90
N GLN A 202 -8.01 -35.24 25.27
CA GLN A 202 -8.78 -35.39 26.51
C GLN A 202 -9.57 -36.70 26.55
N ILE A 203 -10.21 -37.09 25.43
CA ILE A 203 -10.96 -38.35 25.34
C ILE A 203 -10.04 -39.55 25.44
N MET A 204 -8.88 -39.51 24.76
CA MET A 204 -7.88 -40.58 24.84
C MET A 204 -7.36 -40.75 26.28
N LEU A 205 -7.02 -39.66 26.96
CA LEU A 205 -6.56 -39.71 28.35
C LEU A 205 -7.65 -40.24 29.30
N ALA A 206 -8.91 -39.84 29.10
CA ALA A 206 -10.02 -40.35 29.88
C ALA A 206 -10.26 -41.85 29.63
N SER A 207 -10.16 -42.29 28.36
CA SER A 207 -10.34 -43.69 28.00
C SER A 207 -9.20 -44.57 28.54
N GLU A 208 -7.97 -44.06 28.58
CA GLU A 208 -6.82 -44.73 29.18
C GLU A 208 -6.96 -44.85 30.70
N LYS A 209 -7.39 -43.79 31.40
CA LYS A 209 -7.68 -43.84 32.84
C LYS A 209 -8.73 -44.91 33.17
N LEU A 210 -9.83 -44.94 32.43
CA LEU A 210 -10.87 -45.97 32.61
C LEU A 210 -10.36 -47.39 32.34
N LYS A 211 -9.48 -47.58 31.34
CA LYS A 211 -8.84 -48.87 31.08
C LYS A 211 -7.94 -49.28 32.25
N ASN A 212 -7.15 -48.36 32.79
CA ASN A 212 -6.28 -48.62 33.92
C ASN A 212 -7.08 -48.95 35.19
N GLU A 213 -8.14 -48.21 35.48
CA GLU A 213 -9.05 -48.50 36.61
C GLU A 213 -9.69 -49.88 36.48
N ARG A 214 -10.18 -50.23 35.28
CA ARG A 214 -10.76 -51.55 35.01
C ARG A 214 -9.73 -52.67 35.13
N MET A 215 -8.51 -52.43 34.69
CA MET A 215 -7.41 -53.38 34.82
C MET A 215 -7.05 -53.61 36.30
N GLN A 216 -6.98 -52.55 37.10
CA GLN A 216 -6.75 -52.64 38.54
C GLN A 216 -7.88 -53.40 39.25
N GLN A 217 -9.14 -53.18 38.86
CA GLN A 217 -10.29 -53.95 39.37
C GLN A 217 -10.16 -55.43 39.04
N LEU A 218 -9.81 -55.77 37.80
CA LEU A 218 -9.61 -57.16 37.38
C LEU A 218 -8.47 -57.84 38.15
N PHE A 219 -7.34 -57.15 38.37
CA PHE A 219 -6.26 -57.69 39.20
C PHE A 219 -6.70 -57.91 40.65
N ALA A 220 -7.43 -56.96 41.24
CA ALA A 220 -7.94 -57.10 42.59
C ALA A 220 -8.98 -58.21 42.76
N GLU A 221 -9.75 -58.53 41.71
CA GLU A 221 -10.67 -59.67 41.68
C GLU A 221 -9.91 -61.00 41.61
N VAL A 222 -8.84 -61.08 40.81
CA VAL A 222 -7.97 -62.27 40.71
C VAL A 222 -7.23 -62.54 42.03
N ASP A 223 -6.70 -61.51 42.69
CA ASP A 223 -5.97 -61.67 43.96
C ASP A 223 -6.86 -62.12 45.13
N ARG A 224 -8.19 -62.02 45.01
CA ARG A 224 -9.15 -62.43 46.03
C ARG A 224 -9.75 -63.82 45.81
N GLY A 225 -9.56 -64.42 44.62
CA GLY A 225 -10.05 -65.75 44.26
C GLY A 225 -8.98 -66.81 44.41
#